data_AF-A0A6N7WTU9-F1
#
_entry.id   AF-A0A6N7WTU9-F1
#
_cell.length_a   1.000
_cell.length_b   1.000
_cell.length_c   1.000
_cell.angle_alpha   90.00
_cell.angle_beta   90.00
_cell.angle_gamma   90.00
#
_symmetry.space_group_name_H-M   'P 1'
#
loop_
_entity.id
_entity.type
_entity.pdbx_description
1 polymer ?
#
loop_
_entity_poly.entity_id
_entity_poly.type
_entity_poly.pdbx_seq_one_letter_code
_entity_poly.pdbx_strand_id
1 'polypeptide(L)'
;MRLWLRLRRRPSGIIMELSSFPIVEGEFISRPNRFIARVMIDTDSAPREITAHVANTGRMRELLVPGARVQMAFNPSPKRKTDFTLLTVWYKSTWVCIHSTMANALAFEYMEKAPDICQLKREVTYGKSRFDLAFERNGHPCLYEVKSANLVVGAAAMFPDAPTERGCKHLEELMHAHTEGYEAGVLFVVQREDAEFFTPNIATDPLFSGLLKKGAEEGLVVRALRCVIRGNIIKIDSEIPVRFDTTGRI
;
A
#
# COMPACT_ATOMS: atom_id res chain seq x y z
N MET A 1 11.55 -16.51 -0.77
CA MET A 1 10.49 -17.53 -0.57
C MET A 1 9.21 -16.75 -0.34
N ARG A 2 8.34 -16.67 -1.35
CA ARG A 2 7.18 -15.77 -1.38
C ARG A 2 6.19 -16.19 -0.28
N LEU A 3 5.80 -15.23 0.55
CA LEU A 3 4.72 -15.37 1.53
C LEU A 3 3.41 -15.46 0.74
N TRP A 4 3.07 -16.64 0.22
CA TRP A 4 1.90 -16.77 -0.65
C TRP A 4 0.62 -16.69 0.19
N LEU A 5 -0.23 -15.76 -0.24
CA LEU A 5 -1.60 -15.48 0.16
C LEU A 5 -2.48 -16.69 -0.22
N ARG A 6 -3.31 -17.20 0.71
CA ARG A 6 -4.37 -18.13 0.33
C ARG A 6 -5.57 -17.31 -0.14
N LEU A 7 -5.83 -17.35 -1.44
CA LEU A 7 -7.02 -16.74 -2.04
C LEU A 7 -8.22 -17.64 -1.75
N ARG A 8 -9.25 -17.12 -1.07
CA ARG A 8 -10.56 -17.77 -0.98
C ARG A 8 -11.56 -16.99 -1.84
N ARG A 9 -12.09 -17.64 -2.88
CA ARG A 9 -13.14 -17.07 -3.74
C ARG A 9 -14.44 -16.90 -2.95
N ARG A 10 -14.99 -15.68 -2.87
CA ARG A 10 -16.35 -15.40 -2.38
C ARG A 10 -16.99 -14.27 -3.22
N PRO A 11 -18.32 -14.26 -3.35
CA PRO A 11 -19.05 -13.35 -4.25
C PRO A 11 -19.07 -11.86 -3.83
N SER A 12 -18.43 -11.45 -2.73
CA SER A 12 -18.63 -10.13 -2.09
C SER A 12 -17.38 -9.22 -2.01
N GLY A 13 -16.49 -9.26 -3.01
CA GLY A 13 -15.33 -8.35 -3.13
C GLY A 13 -13.95 -9.04 -3.14
N ILE A 14 -12.88 -8.25 -3.25
CA ILE A 14 -11.49 -8.74 -3.32
C ILE A 14 -10.99 -9.06 -1.91
N ILE A 15 -11.13 -10.31 -1.49
CA ILE A 15 -10.68 -10.76 -0.16
C ILE A 15 -9.29 -11.35 -0.28
N MET A 16 -8.31 -10.73 0.37
CA MET A 16 -6.99 -11.31 0.58
C MET A 16 -6.74 -11.54 2.07
N GLU A 17 -6.05 -12.65 2.37
CA GLU A 17 -5.57 -12.91 3.72
C GLU A 17 -4.34 -12.03 4.00
N LEU A 18 -4.24 -11.41 5.17
CA LEU A 18 -3.03 -10.69 5.58
C LEU A 18 -1.85 -11.65 5.74
N SER A 19 -2.13 -12.88 6.17
CA SER A 19 -1.16 -13.94 6.38
C SER A 19 -1.79 -15.32 6.23
N SER A 20 -1.09 -16.25 5.56
CA SER A 20 -1.44 -17.68 5.57
C SER A 20 -0.95 -18.42 6.83
N PHE A 21 -0.17 -17.73 7.67
CA PHE A 21 0.30 -18.19 8.98
C PHE A 21 -0.56 -17.61 10.12
N PRO A 22 -0.54 -18.23 11.32
CA PRO A 22 -1.27 -17.71 12.48
C PRO A 22 -0.94 -16.23 12.76
N ILE A 23 -1.98 -15.46 13.06
CA ILE A 23 -1.84 -14.07 13.52
C ILE A 23 -1.71 -14.05 15.03
N VAL A 24 -0.69 -13.35 15.51
CA VAL A 24 -0.43 -13.07 16.92
C VAL A 24 -0.53 -11.57 17.13
N GLU A 25 -1.20 -11.18 18.21
CA GLU A 25 -1.31 -9.78 18.63
C GLU A 25 -0.30 -9.45 19.72
N GLY A 26 0.07 -8.17 19.78
CA GLY A 26 0.95 -7.66 20.81
C GLY A 26 0.96 -6.16 20.87
N GLU A 27 1.79 -5.62 21.75
CA GLU A 27 2.00 -4.20 21.98
C GLU A 27 3.37 -3.79 21.44
N PHE A 28 3.39 -2.83 20.53
CA PHE A 28 4.62 -2.31 19.95
C PHE A 28 5.46 -1.59 21.02
N ILE A 29 6.75 -1.93 21.10
CA ILE A 29 7.70 -1.32 22.05
C ILE A 29 8.59 -0.32 21.32
N SER A 30 9.30 -0.78 20.29
CA SER A 30 10.28 0.05 19.58
C SER A 30 10.61 -0.49 18.19
N ARG A 31 11.13 0.38 17.32
CA ARG A 31 11.64 0.03 15.99
C ARG A 31 13.11 0.46 15.87
N PRO A 32 14.06 -0.34 16.38
CA PRO A 32 15.47 0.05 16.46
C PRO A 32 16.11 0.32 15.09
N ASN A 33 15.57 -0.28 14.02
CA ASN A 33 15.94 0.05 12.65
C ASN A 33 14.75 -0.19 11.70
N ARG A 34 14.90 0.17 10.44
CA ARG A 34 13.82 0.10 9.45
C ARG A 34 13.24 -1.31 9.21
N PHE A 35 13.91 -2.38 9.62
CA PHE A 35 13.49 -3.77 9.36
C PHE A 35 13.14 -4.58 10.60
N ILE A 36 13.26 -4.00 11.80
CA ILE A 36 13.07 -4.71 13.07
C ILE A 36 12.13 -3.91 13.98
N ALA A 37 11.12 -4.60 14.52
CA ALA A 37 10.28 -4.12 15.61
C ALA A 37 10.43 -5.04 16.83
N ARG A 38 10.42 -4.44 18.02
CA ARG A 38 10.24 -5.11 19.31
C ARG A 38 8.78 -4.99 19.71
N VAL A 39 8.19 -6.11 20.10
CA VAL A 39 6.76 -6.21 20.43
C VAL A 39 6.63 -7.06 21.69
N MET A 40 5.83 -6.59 22.64
CA MET A 40 5.40 -7.37 23.81
C MET A 40 4.21 -8.23 23.39
N ILE A 41 4.27 -9.54 23.65
CA ILE A 41 3.14 -10.45 23.46
C ILE A 41 2.75 -11.06 24.80
N ASP A 42 1.45 -11.22 25.02
CA ASP A 42 0.94 -12.01 26.14
C ASP A 42 1.10 -13.50 25.83
N THR A 43 1.50 -14.27 26.82
CA THR A 43 1.58 -15.73 26.76
C THR A 43 0.92 -16.32 28.00
N ASP A 44 0.63 -17.63 27.97
CA ASP A 44 -0.01 -18.32 29.10
C ASP A 44 0.80 -18.26 30.42
N SER A 45 2.09 -17.93 30.36
CA SER A 45 2.97 -17.86 31.55
C SER A 45 3.27 -16.42 31.98
N ALA A 46 3.78 -15.59 31.06
CA ALA A 46 4.14 -14.20 31.31
C ALA A 46 4.27 -13.42 29.99
N PRO A 47 4.12 -12.09 29.99
CA PRO A 47 4.44 -11.26 28.84
C PRO A 47 5.88 -11.47 28.39
N ARG A 48 6.10 -11.53 27.07
CA ARG A 48 7.43 -11.75 26.47
C ARG A 48 7.68 -10.74 25.36
N GLU A 49 8.88 -10.16 25.37
CA GLU A 49 9.36 -9.41 24.22
C GLU A 49 9.79 -10.35 23.09
N ILE A 50 9.29 -10.10 21.88
CA ILE A 50 9.72 -10.76 20.65
C ILE A 50 10.28 -9.75 19.64
N THR A 51 10.97 -10.28 18.64
CA THR A 51 11.47 -9.52 17.50
C THR A 51 10.69 -9.88 16.25
N ALA A 52 10.11 -8.88 15.59
CA ALA A 52 9.38 -9.03 14.33
C ALA A 52 10.09 -8.30 13.18
N HIS A 53 10.06 -8.90 11.99
CA HIS A 53 10.49 -8.24 10.78
C HIS A 53 9.46 -7.20 10.33
N VAL A 54 9.94 -6.02 9.97
CA VAL A 54 9.13 -4.95 9.37
C VAL A 54 9.37 -4.94 7.86
N ALA A 55 8.39 -5.42 7.10
CA ALA A 55 8.40 -5.45 5.64
C ALA A 55 7.99 -4.09 5.04
N ASN A 56 8.61 -3.00 5.50
CA ASN A 56 8.34 -1.64 5.04
C ASN A 56 9.54 -0.72 5.32
N THR A 57 9.96 0.05 4.33
CA THR A 57 11.08 0.99 4.43
C THR A 57 10.69 2.38 4.89
N GLY A 58 9.40 2.72 4.86
CA GLY A 58 8.84 4.00 5.31
C GLY A 58 9.04 4.24 6.80
N ARG A 59 8.89 5.50 7.23
CA ARG A 59 9.21 5.93 8.60
C ARG A 59 8.17 5.46 9.61
N MET A 60 6.88 5.49 9.25
CA MET A 60 5.75 5.02 10.08
C MET A 60 5.77 5.57 11.52
N ARG A 61 6.20 6.83 11.70
CA ARG A 61 6.45 7.42 13.04
C ARG A 61 5.16 7.68 13.80
N GLU A 62 4.12 8.03 13.05
CA GLU A 62 2.77 8.29 13.52
C GLU A 62 1.98 7.00 13.81
N LEU A 63 2.39 5.88 13.22
CA LEU A 63 1.72 4.58 13.37
C LEU A 63 2.39 3.71 14.43
N LEU A 64 3.72 3.56 14.38
CA LEU A 64 4.49 2.71 15.26
C LEU A 64 4.98 3.49 16.49
N VAL A 65 4.03 3.84 17.35
CA VAL A 65 4.28 4.48 18.65
C VAL A 65 4.27 3.43 19.77
N PRO A 66 5.12 3.56 20.81
CA PRO A 66 5.09 2.64 21.96
C PRO A 66 3.67 2.52 22.53
N GLY A 67 3.23 1.29 22.83
CA GLY A 67 1.87 1.01 23.29
C GLY A 67 0.88 0.70 22.16
N ALA A 68 1.24 0.90 20.89
CA ALA A 68 0.34 0.60 19.78
C ALA A 68 0.08 -0.91 19.66
N ARG A 69 -1.19 -1.32 19.64
CA ARG A 69 -1.57 -2.71 19.36
C ARG A 69 -1.20 -3.07 17.93
N VAL A 70 -0.60 -4.24 17.72
CA VAL A 70 -0.13 -4.71 16.42
C VAL A 70 -0.56 -6.15 16.15
N GLN A 71 -0.64 -6.52 14.87
CA GLN A 71 -0.77 -7.92 14.45
C GLN A 71 0.46 -8.37 13.66
N MET A 72 0.86 -9.60 13.91
CA MET A 72 2.04 -10.22 13.33
C MET A 72 1.73 -11.61 12.80
N ALA A 73 2.31 -11.98 11.67
CA ALA A 73 2.34 -13.37 11.23
C ALA A 73 3.41 -14.13 12.05
N PHE A 74 3.07 -15.28 12.63
CA PHE A 74 4.04 -16.23 13.17
C PHE A 74 4.43 -17.26 12.12
N ASN A 75 5.57 -17.05 11.46
CA ASN A 75 6.01 -17.80 10.28
C ASN A 75 7.47 -18.27 10.38
N PRO A 76 7.83 -19.10 11.39
CA PRO A 76 9.21 -19.54 11.62
C PRO A 76 9.77 -20.31 10.42
N SER A 77 11.07 -20.15 10.16
CA SER A 77 11.77 -20.87 9.10
C SER A 77 13.28 -20.84 9.32
N PRO A 78 14.03 -21.92 9.02
CA PRO A 78 15.50 -21.93 9.11
C PRO A 78 16.19 -20.84 8.27
N LYS A 79 15.51 -20.29 7.26
CA LYS A 79 16.03 -19.23 6.38
C LYS A 79 15.75 -17.81 6.91
N ARG A 80 14.99 -17.67 8.00
CA ARG A 80 14.59 -16.38 8.56
C ARG A 80 15.33 -16.12 9.87
N LYS A 81 15.67 -14.85 10.10
CA LYS A 81 16.29 -14.39 11.36
C LYS A 81 15.26 -14.06 12.44
N THR A 82 14.01 -13.86 12.05
CA THR A 82 12.89 -13.53 12.93
C THR A 82 11.74 -14.46 12.61
N ASP A 83 11.08 -15.01 13.62
CA ASP A 83 9.91 -15.86 13.39
C ASP A 83 8.65 -15.07 13.06
N PHE A 84 8.63 -13.77 13.39
CA PHE A 84 7.48 -12.91 13.22
C PHE A 84 7.66 -11.93 12.06
N THR A 85 6.58 -11.61 11.35
CA THR A 85 6.49 -10.45 10.43
C THR A 85 5.38 -9.53 10.92
N LEU A 86 5.68 -8.25 11.09
CA LEU A 86 4.70 -7.22 11.45
C LEU A 86 3.79 -6.93 10.25
N LEU A 87 2.47 -7.06 10.42
CA LEU A 87 1.48 -6.95 9.35
C LEU A 87 0.67 -5.65 9.45
N THR A 88 0.08 -5.41 10.61
CA THR A 88 -0.82 -4.28 10.85
C THR A 88 -0.55 -3.64 12.20
N VAL A 89 -1.00 -2.40 12.33
CA VAL A 89 -0.98 -1.62 13.56
C VAL A 89 -2.34 -0.97 13.75
N TRP A 90 -2.84 -0.99 14.98
CA TRP A 90 -4.06 -0.33 15.39
C TRP A 90 -3.77 1.15 15.57
N TYR A 91 -4.50 1.99 14.83
CA TYR A 91 -4.36 3.43 14.90
C TYR A 91 -5.73 4.06 15.10
N LYS A 92 -5.90 4.75 16.22
CA LYS A 92 -7.19 5.30 16.70
C LYS A 92 -8.26 4.20 16.78
N SER A 93 -9.05 4.04 15.73
CA SER A 93 -10.18 3.11 15.65
C SER A 93 -10.13 2.18 14.42
N THR A 94 -8.99 2.08 13.74
CA THR A 94 -8.84 1.22 12.56
C THR A 94 -7.51 0.48 12.53
N TRP A 95 -7.47 -0.62 11.79
CA TRP A 95 -6.23 -1.30 11.44
C TRP A 95 -5.61 -0.65 10.21
N VAL A 96 -4.29 -0.44 10.26
CA VAL A 96 -3.48 0.00 9.12
C VAL A 96 -2.54 -1.14 8.73
N CYS A 97 -2.63 -1.62 7.49
CA CYS A 97 -1.68 -2.62 6.99
C CYS A 97 -0.38 -1.92 6.57
N ILE A 98 0.69 -2.27 7.26
CA ILE A 98 2.03 -1.69 7.05
C ILE A 98 2.92 -2.60 6.21
N HIS A 99 2.43 -3.77 5.78
CA HIS A 99 3.18 -4.66 4.90
C HIS A 99 3.22 -4.09 3.47
N SER A 100 4.38 -3.57 3.03
CA SER A 100 4.45 -2.73 1.82
C SER A 100 4.08 -3.46 0.52
N THR A 101 4.36 -4.77 0.42
CA THR A 101 4.04 -5.54 -0.80
C THR A 101 2.54 -5.81 -0.97
N MET A 102 1.72 -5.49 0.03
CA MET A 102 0.29 -5.75 -0.01
C MET A 102 -0.43 -4.82 -0.99
N ALA A 103 0.04 -3.57 -1.16
CA ALA A 103 -0.52 -2.63 -2.13
C ALA A 103 -0.52 -3.21 -3.55
N ASN A 104 0.64 -3.70 -4.04
CA ASN A 104 0.76 -4.26 -5.39
C ASN A 104 -0.08 -5.53 -5.55
N ALA A 105 -0.23 -6.35 -4.50
CA ALA A 105 -1.09 -7.53 -4.53
C ALA A 105 -2.58 -7.14 -4.62
N LEU A 106 -3.02 -6.17 -3.81
CA LEU A 106 -4.40 -5.64 -3.84
C LEU A 106 -4.74 -5.03 -5.19
N ALA A 107 -3.83 -4.21 -5.71
CA ALA A 107 -3.97 -3.58 -7.02
C ALA A 107 -4.08 -4.62 -8.14
N PHE A 108 -3.20 -5.63 -8.16
CA PHE A 108 -3.28 -6.69 -9.18
C PHE A 108 -4.61 -7.43 -9.14
N GLU A 109 -5.03 -7.90 -7.96
CA GLU A 109 -6.31 -8.62 -7.80
C GLU A 109 -7.54 -7.77 -8.14
N TYR A 110 -7.45 -6.46 -7.90
CA TYR A 110 -8.49 -5.51 -8.29
C TYR A 110 -8.60 -5.36 -9.80
N MET A 111 -7.46 -5.21 -10.47
CA MET A 111 -7.41 -5.05 -11.92
C MET A 111 -7.74 -6.37 -12.65
N GLU A 112 -7.34 -7.53 -12.12
CA GLU A 112 -7.61 -8.85 -12.72
C GLU A 112 -9.12 -9.15 -12.83
N LYS A 113 -9.94 -8.56 -11.96
CA LYS A 113 -11.39 -8.78 -11.94
C LYS A 113 -12.18 -7.75 -12.76
N ALA A 114 -11.53 -6.71 -13.26
CA ALA A 114 -12.20 -5.73 -14.10
C ALA A 114 -12.54 -6.39 -15.46
N PRO A 115 -13.82 -6.39 -15.88
CA PRO A 115 -14.26 -7.15 -17.05
C PRO A 115 -13.68 -6.65 -18.38
N ASP A 116 -13.19 -5.43 -18.40
CA ASP A 116 -12.60 -4.76 -19.56
C ASP A 116 -11.07 -4.85 -19.61
N ILE A 117 -10.44 -5.54 -18.66
CA ILE A 117 -9.00 -5.73 -18.58
C ILE A 117 -8.62 -7.13 -19.07
N CYS A 118 -7.62 -7.21 -19.95
CA CYS A 118 -7.00 -8.46 -20.36
C CYS A 118 -5.46 -8.36 -20.37
N GLN A 119 -4.79 -9.50 -20.50
CA GLN A 119 -3.32 -9.61 -20.52
C GLN A 119 -2.58 -8.96 -19.34
N LEU A 120 -3.18 -8.93 -18.15
CA LEU A 120 -2.59 -8.31 -16.96
C LEU A 120 -1.25 -8.96 -16.58
N LYS A 121 -0.20 -8.15 -16.54
CA LYS A 121 1.18 -8.52 -16.20
C LYS A 121 1.68 -7.64 -15.06
N ARG A 122 2.65 -8.15 -14.32
CA ARG A 122 3.31 -7.46 -13.21
C ARG A 122 4.75 -7.11 -13.58
N GLU A 123 5.27 -6.03 -12.99
CA GLU A 123 6.69 -5.67 -13.05
C GLU A 123 7.22 -5.55 -14.50
N VAL A 124 6.50 -4.82 -15.35
CA VAL A 124 6.83 -4.66 -16.77
C VAL A 124 7.76 -3.47 -16.97
N THR A 125 8.85 -3.68 -17.72
CA THR A 125 9.78 -2.62 -18.09
C THR A 125 9.22 -1.79 -19.24
N TYR A 126 9.24 -0.47 -19.08
CA TYR A 126 9.00 0.50 -20.14
C TYR A 126 10.03 1.62 -19.97
N GLY A 127 10.65 2.05 -21.07
CA GLY A 127 11.71 3.05 -21.03
C GLY A 127 12.85 2.65 -20.09
N LYS A 128 13.06 3.42 -19.03
CA LYS A 128 14.11 3.18 -18.02
C LYS A 128 13.55 2.70 -16.69
N SER A 129 12.23 2.63 -16.58
CA SER A 129 11.52 2.24 -15.36
C SER A 129 10.89 0.85 -15.48
N ARG A 130 10.51 0.32 -14.32
CA ARG A 130 9.73 -0.91 -14.21
C ARG A 130 8.46 -0.59 -13.44
N PHE A 131 7.33 -0.76 -14.11
CA PHE A 131 6.01 -0.42 -13.60
C PHE A 131 5.33 -1.65 -13.01
N ASP A 132 4.51 -1.42 -12.00
CA ASP A 132 3.91 -2.49 -11.22
C ASP A 132 2.92 -3.32 -12.04
N LEU A 133 2.16 -2.70 -12.94
CA LEU A 133 1.12 -3.34 -13.75
C LEU A 133 1.18 -2.88 -15.21
N ALA A 134 0.99 -3.82 -16.14
CA ALA A 134 0.68 -3.52 -17.53
C ALA A 134 -0.43 -4.45 -18.02
N PHE A 135 -1.34 -3.94 -18.84
CA PHE A 135 -2.50 -4.69 -19.32
C PHE A 135 -3.04 -4.08 -20.61
N GLU A 136 -4.07 -4.68 -21.18
CA GLU A 136 -4.85 -4.10 -22.27
C GLU A 136 -6.25 -3.78 -21.77
N ARG A 137 -6.78 -2.62 -22.15
CA ARG A 137 -8.17 -2.20 -21.90
C ARG A 137 -8.79 -1.74 -23.21
N ASN A 138 -9.88 -2.38 -23.63
CA ASN A 138 -10.58 -2.05 -24.89
C ASN A 138 -9.65 -1.97 -26.12
N GLY A 139 -8.60 -2.81 -26.17
CA GLY A 139 -7.62 -2.84 -27.27
C GLY A 139 -6.49 -1.80 -27.17
N HIS A 140 -6.46 -0.99 -26.10
CA HIS A 140 -5.38 -0.04 -25.84
C HIS A 140 -4.40 -0.60 -24.80
N PRO A 141 -3.08 -0.42 -24.98
CA PRO A 141 -2.10 -0.82 -23.98
C PRO A 141 -2.15 0.12 -22.77
N CYS A 142 -2.01 -0.43 -21.58
CA CYS A 142 -2.10 0.30 -20.33
C CYS A 142 -0.86 0.05 -19.46
N LEU A 143 -0.42 1.08 -18.74
CA LEU A 143 0.76 1.03 -17.88
C LEU A 143 0.48 1.76 -16.56
N TYR A 144 0.51 1.03 -15.44
CA TYR A 144 0.09 1.55 -14.15
C TYR A 144 1.17 1.34 -13.09
N GLU A 145 1.42 2.41 -12.31
CA GLU A 145 2.24 2.37 -11.10
C GLU A 145 1.34 2.28 -9.86
N VAL A 146 1.73 1.47 -8.88
CA VAL A 146 1.01 1.30 -7.62
C VAL A 146 1.78 1.99 -6.50
N LYS A 147 1.09 2.82 -5.71
CA LYS A 147 1.67 3.51 -4.55
C LYS A 147 0.88 3.16 -3.28
N SER A 148 1.59 2.88 -2.19
CA SER A 148 0.96 2.76 -0.86
C SER A 148 0.84 4.15 -0.23
N ALA A 149 -0.38 4.58 0.11
CA ALA A 149 -0.68 5.92 0.63
C ALA A 149 -1.30 5.84 2.03
N ASN A 150 -0.50 5.40 3.00
CA ASN A 150 -0.97 5.15 4.38
C ASN A 150 -0.85 6.35 5.33
N LEU A 151 -0.18 7.43 4.91
CA LEU A 151 -0.19 8.70 5.64
C LEU A 151 -1.59 9.30 5.55
N VAL A 152 -2.27 9.45 6.69
CA VAL A 152 -3.61 10.04 6.76
C VAL A 152 -3.60 11.18 7.77
N VAL A 153 -4.01 12.37 7.32
CA VAL A 153 -4.20 13.56 8.15
C VAL A 153 -5.66 13.97 8.05
N GLY A 154 -6.36 14.04 9.18
CA GLY A 154 -7.82 14.17 9.16
C GLY A 154 -8.45 12.98 8.44
N ALA A 155 -9.13 13.26 7.32
CA ALA A 155 -9.71 12.25 6.42
C ALA A 155 -8.94 12.12 5.09
N ALA A 156 -7.82 12.83 4.93
CA ALA A 156 -7.05 12.88 3.69
C ALA A 156 -5.93 11.82 3.70
N ALA A 157 -6.00 10.84 2.81
CA ALA A 157 -4.85 10.00 2.48
C ALA A 157 -3.87 10.79 1.61
N MET A 158 -2.58 10.63 1.89
CA MET A 158 -1.52 11.44 1.32
C MET A 158 -0.37 10.62 0.80
N PHE A 159 0.24 11.10 -0.28
CA PHE A 159 1.50 10.59 -0.80
C PHE A 159 2.32 11.71 -1.45
N PRO A 160 3.65 11.75 -1.27
CA PRO A 160 4.45 10.80 -0.48
C PRO A 160 4.58 11.18 1.01
N ASP A 161 5.12 10.28 1.83
CA ASP A 161 5.48 10.50 3.24
C ASP A 161 6.95 10.99 3.42
N ALA A 162 7.72 10.98 2.33
CA ALA A 162 9.05 11.57 2.21
C ALA A 162 9.31 11.97 0.73
N PRO A 163 10.21 12.92 0.44
CA PRO A 163 10.58 13.26 -0.93
C PRO A 163 10.96 12.02 -1.77
N THR A 164 10.51 11.96 -3.03
CA THR A 164 10.59 10.76 -3.89
C THR A 164 11.00 11.07 -5.32
N GLU A 165 12.31 11.20 -5.55
CA GLU A 165 12.88 11.36 -6.90
C GLU A 165 12.48 10.22 -7.85
N ARG A 166 12.40 8.99 -7.34
CA ARG A 166 11.96 7.83 -8.13
C ARG A 166 10.49 7.96 -8.53
N GLY A 167 9.64 8.46 -7.63
CA GLY A 167 8.24 8.72 -7.94
C GLY A 167 8.09 9.75 -9.06
N CYS A 168 8.88 10.84 -9.01
CA CYS A 168 8.88 11.86 -10.07
C CYS A 168 9.28 11.28 -11.42
N LYS A 169 10.37 10.50 -11.48
CA LYS A 169 10.82 9.83 -12.71
C LYS A 169 9.77 8.90 -13.30
N HIS A 170 9.09 8.13 -12.44
CA HIS A 170 8.01 7.25 -12.88
C HIS A 170 6.83 8.06 -13.45
N LEU A 171 6.47 9.22 -12.86
CA LEU A 171 5.42 10.08 -13.40
C LEU A 171 5.77 10.63 -14.77
N GLU A 172 7.00 11.12 -14.96
CA GLU A 172 7.48 11.62 -16.24
C GLU A 172 7.45 10.52 -17.32
N GLU A 173 7.88 9.30 -16.98
CA GLU A 173 7.82 8.16 -17.91
C GLU A 173 6.38 7.72 -18.22
N LEU A 174 5.44 7.80 -17.25
CA LEU A 174 4.01 7.55 -17.51
C LEU A 174 3.41 8.62 -18.42
N MET A 175 3.74 9.89 -18.21
CA MET A 175 3.30 10.97 -19.10
C MET A 175 3.84 10.76 -20.51
N HIS A 176 5.09 10.32 -20.65
CA HIS A 176 5.65 9.98 -21.96
C HIS A 176 4.93 8.78 -22.59
N ALA A 177 4.68 7.70 -21.85
CA ALA A 177 3.90 6.56 -22.33
C ALA A 177 2.51 6.99 -22.82
N HIS A 178 1.88 7.92 -22.12
CA HIS A 178 0.60 8.48 -22.54
C HIS A 178 0.68 9.13 -23.94
N THR A 179 1.74 9.90 -24.22
CA THR A 179 1.97 10.49 -25.55
C THR A 179 2.20 9.45 -26.66
N GLU A 180 2.60 8.23 -26.30
CA GLU A 180 2.78 7.11 -27.23
C GLU A 180 1.50 6.25 -27.40
N GLY A 181 0.38 6.68 -26.82
CA GLY A 181 -0.92 6.02 -26.96
C GLY A 181 -1.25 4.99 -25.87
N TYR A 182 -0.50 4.96 -24.78
CA TYR A 182 -0.87 4.16 -23.61
C TYR A 182 -1.93 4.86 -22.76
N GLU A 183 -2.85 4.08 -22.19
CA GLU A 183 -3.55 4.52 -20.97
C GLU A 183 -2.58 4.36 -19.79
N ALA A 184 -1.97 5.47 -19.37
CA ALA A 184 -1.02 5.48 -18.27
C ALA A 184 -1.66 5.99 -16.99
N GLY A 185 -1.30 5.42 -15.84
CA GLY A 185 -1.93 5.80 -14.59
C GLY A 185 -1.18 5.47 -13.31
N VAL A 186 -1.66 6.04 -12.21
CA VAL A 186 -1.18 5.78 -10.86
C VAL A 186 -2.35 5.34 -9.99
N LEU A 187 -2.16 4.22 -9.29
CA LEU A 187 -3.12 3.66 -8.36
C LEU A 187 -2.59 3.79 -6.92
N PHE A 188 -3.18 4.69 -6.14
CA PHE A 188 -2.90 4.83 -4.72
C PHE A 188 -3.72 3.83 -3.92
N VAL A 189 -3.09 2.90 -3.22
CA VAL A 189 -3.74 1.94 -2.34
C VAL A 189 -3.59 2.42 -0.90
N VAL A 190 -4.72 2.77 -0.30
CA VAL A 190 -4.83 3.24 1.09
C VAL A 190 -5.24 2.05 1.94
N GLN A 191 -4.29 1.47 2.68
CA GLN A 191 -4.46 0.17 3.34
C GLN A 191 -5.05 0.31 4.75
N ARG A 192 -6.09 1.16 4.87
CA ARG A 192 -6.81 1.55 6.09
C ARG A 192 -8.15 2.18 5.70
N GLU A 193 -9.15 2.16 6.59
CA GLU A 193 -10.54 2.48 6.24
C GLU A 193 -10.96 3.93 6.56
N ASP A 194 -10.15 4.68 7.29
CA ASP A 194 -10.47 6.00 7.84
C ASP A 194 -10.11 7.17 6.90
N ALA A 195 -9.67 6.89 5.67
CA ALA A 195 -9.54 7.90 4.63
C ALA A 195 -10.87 8.09 3.88
N GLU A 196 -11.21 9.33 3.56
CA GLU A 196 -12.38 9.68 2.73
C GLU A 196 -12.00 10.15 1.33
N PHE A 197 -10.78 10.66 1.15
CA PHE A 197 -10.25 11.09 -0.14
C PHE A 197 -8.72 11.01 -0.15
N PHE A 198 -8.14 11.07 -1.34
CA PHE A 198 -6.69 11.16 -1.55
C PHE A 198 -6.29 12.55 -2.05
N THR A 199 -5.13 13.04 -1.62
CA THR A 199 -4.51 14.26 -2.14
C THR A 199 -2.99 14.14 -2.14
N PRO A 200 -2.26 14.70 -3.13
CA PRO A 200 -0.81 14.69 -3.09
C PRO A 200 -0.28 15.55 -1.93
N ASN A 201 0.80 15.10 -1.30
CA ASN A 201 1.40 15.77 -0.16
C ASN A 201 2.39 16.87 -0.60
N ILE A 202 1.84 18.02 -1.00
CA ILE A 202 2.63 19.17 -1.48
C ILE A 202 3.68 19.61 -0.46
N ALA A 203 3.36 19.57 0.84
CA ALA A 203 4.29 20.00 1.89
C ALA A 203 5.54 19.11 1.98
N THR A 204 5.43 17.84 1.61
CA THR A 204 6.55 16.89 1.65
C THR A 204 7.30 16.81 0.33
N ASP A 205 6.60 16.83 -0.80
CA ASP A 205 7.21 16.82 -2.12
C ASP A 205 6.41 17.67 -3.12
N PRO A 206 6.73 18.97 -3.22
CA PRO A 206 6.08 19.87 -4.17
C PRO A 206 6.27 19.44 -5.63
N LEU A 207 7.43 18.86 -5.96
CA LEU A 207 7.75 18.43 -7.32
C LEU A 207 6.89 17.24 -7.74
N PHE A 208 6.86 16.18 -6.92
CA PHE A 208 5.99 15.02 -7.18
C PHE A 208 4.53 15.45 -7.29
N SER A 209 4.07 16.32 -6.38
CA SER A 209 2.69 16.79 -6.35
C SER A 209 2.33 17.59 -7.60
N GLY A 210 3.22 18.48 -8.04
CA GLY A 210 3.07 19.24 -9.28
C GLY A 210 3.05 18.36 -10.52
N LEU A 211 3.94 17.36 -10.60
CA LEU A 211 3.97 16.39 -11.70
C LEU A 211 2.71 15.53 -11.74
N LEU A 212 2.20 15.08 -10.60
CA LEU A 212 0.98 14.28 -10.54
C LEU A 212 -0.24 15.10 -11.00
N LYS A 213 -0.34 16.37 -10.56
CA LYS A 213 -1.39 17.28 -11.01
C LYS A 213 -1.31 17.53 -12.51
N LYS A 214 -0.14 17.89 -13.01
CA LYS A 214 0.12 18.11 -14.43
C LYS A 214 -0.23 16.87 -15.25
N GLY A 215 0.24 15.70 -14.83
CA GLY A 215 -0.06 14.43 -15.49
C GLY A 215 -1.56 14.15 -15.56
N ALA A 216 -2.30 14.39 -14.48
CA ALA A 216 -3.75 14.23 -14.47
C ALA A 216 -4.46 15.20 -15.43
N GLU A 217 -4.01 16.47 -15.49
CA GLU A 217 -4.51 17.47 -16.45
C GLU A 217 -4.20 17.07 -17.91
N GLU A 218 -3.11 16.35 -18.14
CA GLU A 218 -2.68 15.84 -19.45
C GLU A 218 -3.26 14.45 -19.80
N GLY A 219 -4.13 13.87 -18.96
CA GLY A 219 -4.84 12.62 -19.25
C GLY A 219 -4.31 11.37 -18.55
N LEU A 220 -3.34 11.47 -17.64
CA LEU A 220 -2.99 10.35 -16.77
C LEU A 220 -4.16 9.98 -15.85
N VAL A 221 -4.43 8.68 -15.76
CA VAL A 221 -5.44 8.14 -14.85
C VAL A 221 -4.89 8.16 -13.43
N VAL A 222 -5.52 8.92 -12.52
CA VAL A 222 -5.14 8.95 -11.10
C VAL A 222 -6.30 8.44 -10.25
N ARG A 223 -6.08 7.34 -9.54
CA ARG A 223 -7.11 6.64 -8.77
C ARG A 223 -6.63 6.34 -7.36
N ALA A 224 -7.56 6.28 -6.41
CA ALA A 224 -7.27 5.93 -5.03
C ALA A 224 -8.23 4.87 -4.52
N LEU A 225 -7.71 3.75 -4.05
CA LEU A 225 -8.47 2.61 -3.55
C LEU A 225 -8.30 2.50 -2.04
N ARG A 226 -9.40 2.62 -1.31
CA ARG A 226 -9.45 2.43 0.13
C ARG A 226 -9.67 0.97 0.46
N CYS A 227 -8.95 0.50 1.46
CA CYS A 227 -9.08 -0.87 1.96
C CYS A 227 -9.74 -0.90 3.34
N VAL A 228 -10.37 -2.03 3.64
CA VAL A 228 -10.86 -2.35 4.98
C VAL A 228 -10.20 -3.63 5.48
N ILE A 229 -9.85 -3.63 6.76
CA ILE A 229 -9.19 -4.76 7.43
C ILE A 229 -10.10 -5.29 8.53
N ARG A 230 -10.34 -6.60 8.51
CA ARG A 230 -11.14 -7.33 9.51
C ARG A 230 -10.48 -8.67 9.81
N GLY A 231 -9.97 -8.83 11.03
CA GLY A 231 -9.22 -10.03 11.41
C GLY A 231 -8.03 -10.26 10.47
N ASN A 232 -7.93 -11.47 9.91
CA ASN A 232 -6.89 -11.83 8.93
C ASN A 232 -7.23 -11.40 7.49
N ILE A 233 -8.22 -10.55 7.26
CA ILE A 233 -8.65 -10.18 5.90
C ILE A 233 -8.35 -8.71 5.64
N ILE A 234 -7.78 -8.42 4.48
CA ILE A 234 -7.75 -7.11 3.85
C ILE A 234 -8.47 -7.17 2.51
N LYS A 235 -9.32 -6.19 2.24
CA LYS A 235 -10.00 -6.04 0.95
C LYS A 235 -10.02 -4.59 0.50
N ILE A 236 -10.00 -4.37 -0.81
CA ILE A 236 -10.42 -3.08 -1.36
C ILE A 236 -11.91 -2.95 -1.13
N ASP A 237 -12.29 -1.87 -0.46
CA ASP A 237 -13.66 -1.54 -0.10
C ASP A 237 -14.31 -0.67 -1.17
N SER A 238 -13.65 0.43 -1.52
CA SER A 238 -14.19 1.47 -2.39
C SER A 238 -13.07 2.26 -3.05
N GLU A 239 -13.38 2.87 -4.18
CA GLU A 239 -12.59 3.94 -4.74
C GLU A 239 -12.97 5.26 -4.06
N ILE A 240 -11.99 6.04 -3.64
CA ILE A 240 -12.18 7.33 -2.98
C ILE A 240 -11.78 8.48 -3.89
N PRO A 241 -12.39 9.67 -3.76
CA PRO A 241 -12.08 10.81 -4.61
C PRO A 241 -10.61 11.22 -4.54
N VAL A 242 -10.04 11.62 -5.68
CA VAL A 242 -8.72 12.25 -5.77
C VAL A 242 -8.91 13.77 -5.86
N ARG A 243 -8.21 14.52 -5.01
CA ARG A 243 -8.29 15.99 -4.94
C ARG A 243 -6.90 16.61 -5.08
N PHE A 244 -6.73 17.47 -6.08
CA PHE A 244 -5.47 18.19 -6.34
C PHE A 244 -5.40 19.55 -5.65
N ASP A 245 -6.54 20.18 -5.39
CA ASP A 245 -6.60 21.49 -4.74
C ASP A 245 -7.15 21.34 -3.31
N THR A 246 -6.24 21.34 -2.33
CA THR A 246 -6.57 21.25 -0.89
C THR A 246 -6.07 22.46 -0.09
N THR A 247 -5.73 23.57 -0.77
CA THR A 247 -5.25 24.80 -0.16
C THR A 247 -6.17 25.26 0.99
N GLY A 248 -5.71 25.06 2.22
CA GLY A 248 -6.33 25.54 3.45
C GLY A 248 -7.34 24.62 4.14
N ARG A 249 -7.57 23.37 3.70
CA ARG A 249 -8.52 22.45 4.36
C ARG A 249 -8.04 21.00 4.36
N ILE A 250 -7.16 20.68 5.29
CA ILE A 250 -6.82 19.30 5.71
C ILE A 250 -6.79 19.29 7.24
#